data_AF-A0A2E0WBI7-F1
#
_entry.id   AF-A0A2E0WBI7-F1
#
_cell.length_a   1.000
_cell.length_b   1.000
_cell.length_c   1.000
_cell.angle_alpha   90.00
_cell.angle_beta   90.00
_cell.angle_gamma   90.00
#
_symmetry.space_group_name_H-M   'P 1'
#
loop_
_entity.id
_entity.type
_entity.pdbx_description
1 polymer ?
#
loop_
_entity_poly.entity_id
_entity_poly.type
_entity_poly.pdbx_seq_one_letter_code
_entity_poly.pdbx_strand_id
1 'polypeptide(L)'
;MTISVVDARTTPTLCCHQVMPPGSPAQLAISTTEAPLPVGTRILVASFGSSGLLHLVRPVVFRDLVPKWLGNPTPWIVGSGLAELICSVGLLTRRKWAPTATAVTLAIIWVGNGEMALRLHRDPRASKTWRTAAWVRLPLQLPLIYWAWTSPTRETVALSREV
;
A
#
# COMPACT_ATOMS: atom_id res chain seq x y z
N MET A 1 -5.52 -82.27 0.94
CA MET A 1 -6.60 -81.53 0.22
C MET A 1 -7.31 -80.69 1.28
N THR A 2 -7.02 -79.40 1.30
CA THR A 2 -7.22 -78.49 2.46
C THR A 2 -8.66 -77.96 2.53
N ILE A 3 -9.17 -77.83 3.75
CA ILE A 3 -10.45 -77.22 4.15
C ILE A 3 -10.22 -75.73 4.48
N SER A 4 -11.18 -74.85 4.15
CA SER A 4 -11.56 -73.60 4.87
C SER A 4 -12.82 -73.05 4.17
N VAL A 5 -14.02 -73.06 4.76
CA VAL A 5 -14.58 -72.25 5.88
C VAL A 5 -14.93 -70.80 5.49
N VAL A 6 -16.23 -70.53 5.59
CA VAL A 6 -17.02 -69.29 5.79
C VAL A 6 -16.29 -68.09 6.40
N ASP A 7 -16.57 -66.86 5.91
CA ASP A 7 -16.70 -65.62 6.71
C ASP A 7 -17.42 -64.56 5.84
N ALA A 8 -18.67 -64.14 6.08
CA ALA A 8 -19.18 -63.22 7.11
C ALA A 8 -18.47 -61.84 7.21
N ARG A 9 -19.31 -60.81 7.04
CA ARG A 9 -19.16 -59.39 7.43
C ARG A 9 -17.91 -59.06 8.26
N THR A 10 -17.04 -58.23 7.70
CA THR A 10 -16.07 -57.44 8.47
C THR A 10 -16.01 -56.02 7.91
N THR A 11 -16.52 -55.06 8.66
CA THR A 11 -16.12 -53.65 8.58
C THR A 11 -14.63 -53.52 8.90
N PRO A 12 -13.93 -52.55 8.30
CA PRO A 12 -13.00 -51.80 9.12
C PRO A 12 -13.24 -50.30 9.01
N THR A 13 -13.52 -49.75 10.18
CA THR A 13 -13.20 -48.41 10.66
C THR A 13 -11.85 -47.88 10.14
N LEU A 14 -11.81 -46.58 9.81
CA LEU A 14 -10.64 -45.67 9.86
C LEU A 14 -9.37 -46.05 9.08
N CYS A 15 -9.06 -45.30 8.00
CA CYS A 15 -7.69 -44.83 7.69
C CYS A 15 -7.64 -43.95 6.41
N CYS A 16 -6.70 -43.00 6.40
CA CYS A 16 -6.40 -41.99 5.35
C CYS A 16 -7.42 -40.83 5.26
N HIS A 17 -7.18 -39.71 5.94
CA HIS A 17 -6.22 -38.71 5.46
C HIS A 17 -6.32 -38.58 3.93
N GLN A 18 -7.45 -38.05 3.44
CA GLN A 18 -7.49 -37.52 2.08
C GLN A 18 -6.61 -36.27 2.04
N VAL A 19 -5.31 -36.49 1.96
CA VAL A 19 -4.37 -35.51 1.43
C VAL A 19 -4.86 -35.27 0.01
N MET A 20 -5.53 -34.13 -0.20
CA MET A 20 -5.85 -33.70 -1.55
C MET A 20 -4.55 -33.66 -2.35
N PRO A 21 -4.54 -34.19 -3.60
CA PRO A 21 -3.32 -34.23 -4.40
C PRO A 21 -2.78 -32.80 -4.58
N PRO A 22 -1.47 -32.56 -4.37
CA PRO A 22 -0.87 -31.26 -4.59
C PRO A 22 -1.12 -30.84 -6.05
N GLY A 23 -1.79 -29.71 -6.24
CA GLY A 23 -2.12 -29.18 -7.58
C GLY A 23 -3.58 -29.30 -8.01
N SER A 24 -4.49 -29.68 -7.10
CA SER A 24 -5.93 -29.54 -7.37
C SER A 24 -6.28 -28.07 -7.69
N PRO A 25 -7.11 -27.77 -8.71
CA PRO A 25 -7.53 -26.41 -9.01
C PRO A 25 -8.22 -25.72 -7.82
N ALA A 26 -8.80 -26.50 -6.89
CA ALA A 26 -9.32 -25.99 -5.62
C ALA A 26 -8.21 -25.50 -4.67
N GLN A 27 -7.06 -26.19 -4.58
CA GLN A 27 -5.89 -25.70 -3.82
C GLN A 27 -5.31 -24.44 -4.45
N LEU A 28 -5.22 -24.39 -5.79
CA LEU A 28 -4.77 -23.19 -6.51
C LEU A 28 -5.69 -21.99 -6.26
N ALA A 29 -7.01 -22.21 -6.22
CA ALA A 29 -7.99 -21.17 -5.94
C ALA A 29 -8.04 -20.75 -4.45
N ILE A 30 -7.71 -21.65 -3.52
CA ILE A 30 -7.66 -21.35 -2.08
C ILE A 30 -6.36 -20.60 -1.72
N SER A 31 -5.24 -20.87 -2.39
CA SER A 31 -3.97 -20.17 -2.15
C SER A 31 -3.95 -18.71 -2.63
N THR A 32 -4.90 -18.30 -3.48
CA THR A 32 -4.94 -16.95 -4.06
C THR A 32 -5.62 -15.87 -3.21
N THR A 33 -6.28 -16.23 -2.10
CA THR A 33 -6.80 -15.22 -1.17
C THR A 33 -5.65 -14.71 -0.30
N GLU A 34 -4.82 -13.81 -0.85
CA GLU A 34 -3.95 -13.00 0.01
C GLU A 34 -4.84 -12.26 1.01
N ALA A 35 -4.44 -12.22 2.28
CA ALA A 35 -5.16 -11.50 3.33
C ALA A 35 -5.49 -10.07 2.87
N PRO A 36 -6.62 -9.47 3.26
CA PRO A 36 -6.95 -8.11 2.83
C PRO A 36 -5.86 -7.11 3.27
N LEU A 37 -5.59 -6.10 2.44
CA LEU A 37 -4.65 -5.02 2.80
C LEU A 37 -5.16 -4.25 4.03
N PRO A 38 -4.29 -3.82 4.97
CA PRO A 38 -4.68 -2.97 6.09
C PRO A 38 -5.36 -1.69 5.61
N VAL A 39 -6.28 -1.15 6.43
CA VAL A 39 -7.03 0.07 6.10
C VAL A 39 -6.10 1.22 5.70
N GLY A 40 -5.03 1.45 6.48
CA GLY A 40 -4.03 2.48 6.20
C GLY A 40 -3.35 2.30 4.83
N THR A 41 -2.95 1.07 4.49
CA THR A 41 -2.38 0.76 3.17
C THR A 41 -3.39 1.02 2.05
N ARG A 42 -4.67 0.67 2.23
CA ARG A 42 -5.70 0.96 1.20
C ARG A 42 -5.89 2.46 0.98
N ILE A 43 -5.88 3.24 2.07
CA ILE A 43 -5.94 4.72 2.01
C ILE A 43 -4.72 5.25 1.24
N LEU A 44 -3.52 4.72 1.49
CA LEU A 44 -2.30 5.12 0.78
C LEU A 44 -2.37 4.75 -0.70
N VAL A 45 -2.76 3.53 -1.05
CA VAL A 45 -2.91 3.08 -2.44
C VAL A 45 -3.90 3.98 -3.19
N ALA A 46 -5.07 4.25 -2.61
CA ALA A 46 -6.09 5.09 -3.22
C ALA A 46 -5.63 6.55 -3.36
N SER A 47 -5.01 7.12 -2.31
CA SER A 47 -4.56 8.52 -2.33
C SER A 47 -3.39 8.73 -3.29
N PHE A 48 -2.37 7.88 -3.27
CA PHE A 48 -1.23 7.95 -4.19
C PHE A 48 -1.63 7.63 -5.63
N GLY A 49 -2.54 6.67 -5.84
CA GLY A 49 -3.05 6.34 -7.17
C GLY A 49 -3.81 7.52 -7.79
N SER A 50 -4.71 8.13 -7.02
CA SER A 50 -5.53 9.26 -7.49
C SER A 50 -4.70 10.53 -7.64
N SER A 51 -3.84 10.84 -6.66
CA SER A 51 -2.94 12.00 -6.69
C SER A 51 -1.93 11.89 -7.82
N GLY A 52 -1.29 10.73 -7.99
CA GLY A 52 -0.31 10.49 -9.05
C GLY A 52 -0.93 10.67 -10.44
N LEU A 53 -2.16 10.16 -10.63
CA LEU A 53 -2.90 10.41 -11.87
C LEU A 53 -3.20 11.90 -12.07
N LEU A 54 -3.62 12.61 -11.01
CA LEU A 54 -3.93 14.04 -11.08
C LEU A 54 -2.69 14.89 -11.43
N HIS A 55 -1.51 14.51 -10.94
CA HIS A 55 -0.25 15.18 -11.31
C HIS A 55 0.01 15.12 -12.83
N LEU A 56 -0.32 13.99 -13.46
CA LEU A 56 -0.10 13.78 -14.88
C LEU A 56 -1.20 14.42 -15.74
N VAL A 57 -2.46 14.28 -15.34
CA VAL A 57 -3.62 14.79 -16.09
C VAL A 57 -3.76 16.31 -15.94
N ARG A 58 -3.54 16.84 -14.73
CA ARG A 58 -3.76 18.26 -14.43
C ARG A 58 -2.66 18.82 -13.52
N PRO A 59 -1.41 18.89 -14.00
CA PRO A 59 -0.26 19.35 -13.21
C PRO A 59 -0.43 20.75 -12.62
N VAL A 60 -1.26 21.61 -13.22
CA VAL A 60 -1.52 22.97 -12.73
C VAL A 60 -2.03 23.03 -11.28
N VAL A 61 -2.69 21.98 -10.79
CA VAL A 61 -3.20 21.90 -9.41
C VAL A 61 -2.08 21.95 -8.37
N PHE A 62 -0.88 21.48 -8.72
CA PHE A 62 0.24 21.32 -7.79
C PHE A 62 1.28 22.45 -7.88
N ARG A 63 1.15 23.39 -8.83
CA ARG A 63 2.17 24.44 -9.06
C ARG A 63 2.48 25.26 -7.81
N ASP A 64 1.47 25.62 -7.05
CA ASP A 64 1.65 26.44 -5.84
C ASP A 64 2.21 25.64 -4.66
N LEU A 65 2.18 24.30 -4.74
CA LEU A 65 2.71 23.41 -3.71
C LEU A 65 4.23 23.24 -3.86
N VAL A 66 4.76 23.33 -5.08
CA VAL A 66 6.19 23.17 -5.34
C VAL A 66 6.97 24.35 -4.72
N PRO A 67 8.02 24.09 -3.93
CA PRO A 67 8.93 25.11 -3.44
C PRO A 67 9.51 26.00 -4.55
N LYS A 68 9.57 27.32 -4.31
CA LYS A 68 9.97 28.29 -5.34
C LYS A 68 11.44 28.16 -5.76
N TRP A 69 12.29 27.66 -4.87
CA TRP A 69 13.73 27.47 -5.13
C TRP A 69 14.02 26.30 -6.10
N LEU A 70 13.04 25.45 -6.39
CA LEU A 70 13.15 24.36 -7.37
C LEU A 70 12.99 24.83 -8.83
N GLY A 71 12.72 26.13 -9.05
CA GLY A 71 12.60 26.71 -10.38
C GLY A 71 11.33 26.28 -11.10
N ASN A 72 11.45 25.69 -12.29
CA ASN A 72 10.31 25.24 -13.07
C ASN A 72 9.58 24.10 -12.31
N PRO A 73 8.31 24.25 -11.92
CA PRO A 73 7.61 23.26 -11.12
C PRO A 73 7.20 22.01 -11.92
N THR A 74 7.08 22.10 -13.25
CA THR A 74 6.49 21.02 -14.06
C THR A 74 7.26 19.69 -13.98
N PRO A 75 8.59 19.63 -14.11
CA PRO A 75 9.34 18.38 -13.97
C PRO A 75 9.16 17.73 -12.59
N TRP A 76 9.11 18.53 -11.53
CA TRP A 76 8.91 18.05 -10.16
C TRP A 76 7.53 17.45 -9.96
N ILE A 77 6.49 18.09 -10.52
CA ILE A 77 5.11 17.61 -10.47
C ILE A 77 4.96 16.30 -11.27
N VAL A 78 5.51 16.22 -12.47
CA VAL A 78 5.43 15.00 -13.28
C VAL A 78 6.22 13.86 -12.63
N GLY A 79 7.43 14.16 -12.14
CA GLY A 79 8.29 13.19 -11.46
C GLY A 79 7.68 12.66 -10.17
N SER A 80 7.12 13.54 -9.33
CA SER A 80 6.42 13.12 -8.10
C SER A 80 5.16 12.32 -8.43
N GLY A 81 4.39 12.71 -9.46
CA GLY A 81 3.22 11.96 -9.91
C GLY A 81 3.55 10.53 -10.32
N LEU A 82 4.63 10.34 -11.07
CA LEU A 82 5.09 9.02 -11.46
C LEU A 82 5.57 8.20 -10.25
N ALA A 83 6.32 8.83 -9.34
CA ALA A 83 6.75 8.19 -8.10
C ALA A 83 5.57 7.74 -7.23
N GLU A 84 4.51 8.54 -7.14
CA GLU A 84 3.30 8.21 -6.40
C GLU A 84 2.59 6.99 -7.01
N LEU A 85 2.44 6.94 -8.33
CA LEU A 85 1.85 5.78 -9.02
C LEU A 85 2.68 4.51 -8.80
N ILE A 86 4.00 4.60 -8.90
CA ILE A 86 4.91 3.48 -8.65
C ILE A 86 4.76 2.99 -7.21
N CYS A 87 4.73 3.88 -6.23
CA CYS A 87 4.50 3.54 -4.83
C CYS A 87 3.15 2.87 -4.62
N SER A 88 2.07 3.41 -5.21
CA SER A 88 0.72 2.84 -5.12
C SER A 88 0.68 1.40 -5.65
N VAL A 89 1.23 1.16 -6.85
CA VAL A 89 1.33 -0.19 -7.43
C VAL A 89 2.23 -1.10 -6.59
N GLY A 90 3.33 -0.57 -6.08
CA GLY A 90 4.25 -1.30 -5.19
C GLY A 90 3.57 -1.79 -3.92
N LEU A 91 2.80 -0.93 -3.26
CA LEU A 91 2.02 -1.26 -2.06
C LEU A 91 0.92 -2.27 -2.38
N LEU A 92 0.18 -2.05 -3.47
CA LEU A 92 -0.88 -2.96 -3.91
C LEU A 92 -0.34 -4.37 -4.20
N THR A 93 0.87 -4.48 -4.75
CA THR A 93 1.53 -5.74 -5.08
C THR A 93 2.47 -6.27 -3.98
N ARG A 94 2.45 -5.62 -2.80
CA ARG A 94 3.21 -5.98 -1.58
C ARG A 94 4.71 -6.10 -1.80
N ARG A 95 5.30 -5.24 -2.64
CA ARG A 95 6.73 -5.24 -2.92
C ARG A 95 7.53 -4.81 -1.70
N LYS A 96 8.66 -5.49 -1.45
CA LYS A 96 9.54 -5.22 -0.30
C LYS A 96 10.02 -3.77 -0.19
N TRP A 97 10.23 -3.09 -1.31
CA TRP A 97 10.71 -1.71 -1.35
C TRP A 97 9.60 -0.67 -1.16
N ALA A 98 8.33 -1.04 -1.34
CA ALA A 98 7.24 -0.09 -1.43
C ALA A 98 6.92 0.63 -0.11
N PRO A 99 6.92 -0.02 1.07
CA PRO A 99 6.73 0.66 2.36
C PRO A 99 7.72 1.81 2.57
N THR A 100 9.02 1.51 2.42
CA THR A 100 10.11 2.48 2.59
C THR A 100 10.04 3.59 1.53
N ALA A 101 9.86 3.24 0.25
CA ALA A 101 9.78 4.24 -0.81
C ALA A 101 8.58 5.20 -0.63
N THR A 102 7.44 4.67 -0.21
CA THR A 102 6.25 5.49 0.08
C THR A 102 6.49 6.40 1.28
N ALA A 103 7.08 5.88 2.36
CA ALA A 103 7.40 6.68 3.54
C ALA A 103 8.39 7.82 3.23
N VAL A 104 9.43 7.54 2.43
CA VAL A 104 10.38 8.55 1.97
C VAL A 104 9.71 9.59 1.09
N THR A 105 8.85 9.16 0.16
CA THR A 105 8.08 10.07 -0.70
C THR A 105 7.21 11.02 0.13
N LEU A 106 6.48 10.47 1.11
CA LEU A 106 5.69 11.28 2.05
C LEU A 106 6.55 12.24 2.88
N ALA A 107 7.73 11.81 3.33
CA ALA A 107 8.64 12.68 4.08
C ALA A 107 9.13 13.86 3.23
N ILE A 108 9.45 13.64 1.95
CA ILE A 108 9.81 14.71 1.01
C ILE A 108 8.64 15.69 0.83
N ILE A 109 7.43 15.16 0.62
CA ILE A 109 6.21 15.98 0.48
C ILE A 109 5.96 16.77 1.78
N TRP A 110 6.18 16.17 2.94
CA TRP A 110 6.03 16.80 4.25
C TRP A 110 6.95 18.02 4.41
N VAL A 111 8.21 17.91 4.00
CA VAL A 111 9.16 19.03 3.98
C VAL A 111 8.67 20.16 3.07
N GLY A 112 8.24 19.84 1.84
CA GLY A 112 7.70 20.83 0.90
C GLY A 112 6.44 21.53 1.43
N ASN A 113 5.53 20.79 2.06
CA ASN A 113 4.35 21.34 2.72
C ASN A 113 4.72 22.25 3.89
N GLY A 114 5.80 21.96 4.62
CA GLY A 114 6.30 22.77 5.71
C GLY A 114 6.76 24.14 5.23
N GLU A 115 7.53 24.18 4.15
CA GLU A 115 7.93 25.43 3.53
C GLU A 115 6.72 26.23 3.03
N MET A 116 5.75 25.58 2.38
CA MET A 116 4.52 26.24 1.96
C MET A 116 3.77 26.85 3.16
N ALA A 117 3.62 26.10 4.25
CA ALA A 117 2.94 26.59 5.46
C ALA A 117 3.64 27.83 6.03
N LEU A 118 4.98 27.80 6.10
CA LEU A 118 5.78 28.94 6.52
C LEU A 118 5.66 30.15 5.57
N ARG A 119 5.63 29.91 4.26
CA ARG A 119 5.46 30.95 3.24
C ARG A 119 4.09 31.63 3.37
N LEU A 120 3.02 30.85 3.48
CA LEU A 120 1.66 31.35 3.65
C LEU A 120 1.44 32.03 5.01
N HIS A 121 2.20 31.62 6.03
CA HIS A 121 2.15 32.27 7.33
C HIS A 121 2.70 33.70 7.27
N ARG A 122 3.72 33.93 6.44
CA ARG A 122 4.37 35.25 6.26
C ARG A 122 3.69 36.12 5.21
N ASP A 123 2.81 35.56 4.39
CA ASP A 123 2.12 36.31 3.34
C ASP A 123 0.86 37.00 3.89
N PRO A 124 0.82 38.34 3.97
CA PRO A 124 -0.34 39.08 4.46
C PRO A 124 -1.56 38.97 3.53
N ARG A 125 -1.38 38.56 2.27
CA ARG A 125 -2.45 38.37 1.29
C ARG A 125 -3.01 36.95 1.27
N ALA A 126 -2.37 36.01 1.96
CA ALA A 126 -2.84 34.63 2.01
C ALA A 126 -4.16 34.53 2.79
N SER A 127 -5.14 33.82 2.23
CA SER A 127 -6.42 33.60 2.90
C SER A 127 -6.24 32.80 4.18
N LYS A 128 -7.03 33.13 5.22
CA LYS A 128 -6.99 32.42 6.51
C LYS A 128 -7.21 30.92 6.34
N THR A 129 -8.17 30.54 5.50
CA THR A 129 -8.49 29.14 5.18
C THR A 129 -7.29 28.42 4.58
N TRP A 130 -6.59 29.03 3.62
CA TRP A 130 -5.45 28.41 2.97
C TRP A 130 -4.26 28.24 3.92
N ARG A 131 -3.99 29.25 4.75
CA ARG A 131 -2.96 29.19 5.80
C ARG A 131 -3.27 28.07 6.81
N THR A 132 -4.51 27.99 7.29
CA THR A 132 -4.93 26.93 8.22
C THR A 132 -4.80 25.55 7.58
N ALA A 133 -5.25 25.39 6.33
CA ALA A 133 -5.13 24.12 5.61
C ALA A 133 -3.66 23.68 5.45
N ALA A 134 -2.74 24.60 5.17
CA ALA A 134 -1.31 24.29 5.08
C ALA A 134 -0.74 23.77 6.39
N TRP A 135 -1.10 24.38 7.53
CA TRP A 135 -0.65 23.92 8.84
C TRP A 135 -1.28 22.59 9.26
N VAL A 136 -2.56 22.35 8.96
CA VAL A 136 -3.25 21.09 9.28
C VAL A 136 -2.71 19.90 8.49
N ARG A 137 -2.20 20.11 7.28
CA ARG A 137 -1.60 19.03 6.46
C ARG A 137 -0.41 18.35 7.13
N LEU A 138 0.42 19.11 7.85
CA LEU A 138 1.64 18.60 8.46
C LEU A 138 1.40 17.50 9.50
N PRO A 139 0.55 17.68 10.54
CA PRO A 139 0.24 16.62 11.49
C PRO A 139 -0.57 15.49 10.84
N LEU A 140 -1.43 15.79 9.86
CA LEU A 140 -2.24 14.78 9.17
C LEU A 140 -1.38 13.80 8.35
N GLN A 141 -0.19 14.21 7.90
CA GLN A 141 0.72 13.34 7.15
C GLN A 141 1.48 12.34 8.02
N LEU A 142 1.63 12.57 9.34
CA LEU A 142 2.39 11.67 10.21
C LEU A 142 1.76 10.26 10.30
N PRO A 143 0.42 10.10 10.47
CA PRO A 143 -0.22 8.79 10.37
C PRO A 143 -0.02 8.11 9.01
N LEU A 144 0.01 8.88 7.92
CA LEU A 144 0.23 8.32 6.58
C LEU A 144 1.65 7.75 6.43
N ILE A 145 2.65 8.46 6.95
CA ILE A 145 4.04 7.98 6.96
C ILE A 145 4.15 6.70 7.80
N TYR A 146 3.50 6.68 8.96
CA TYR A 146 3.47 5.50 9.82
C TYR A 146 2.81 4.29 9.13
N TRP A 147 1.65 4.48 8.49
CA TRP A 147 0.98 3.42 7.74
C TRP A 147 1.79 2.96 6.53
N ALA A 148 2.52 3.86 5.88
CA ALA A 148 3.40 3.50 4.78
C ALA A 148 4.53 2.59 5.29
N TRP A 149 5.19 2.98 6.38
CA TRP A 149 6.29 2.24 6.98
C TRP A 149 5.88 0.84 7.49
N THR A 150 4.68 0.74 8.05
CA THR A 150 4.14 -0.51 8.63
C THR A 150 3.36 -1.37 7.63
N SER A 151 3.30 -0.95 6.36
CA SER A 151 2.54 -1.68 5.34
C SER A 151 3.14 -3.07 5.09
N PRO A 152 2.32 -4.14 5.04
CA PRO A 152 2.81 -5.50 4.89
C PRO A 152 3.40 -5.74 3.50
N THR A 153 4.45 -6.55 3.46
CA THR A 153 5.08 -7.07 2.24
C THR A 153 4.74 -8.55 2.08
N ARG A 154 5.09 -9.13 0.92
CA ARG A 154 4.90 -10.57 0.69
C ARG A 154 5.60 -11.42 1.76
N GLU A 155 6.80 -11.02 2.14
CA GLU A 155 7.62 -11.69 3.16
C GLU A 155 6.93 -11.64 4.53
N THR A 156 6.44 -10.47 4.97
CA THR A 156 5.76 -10.36 6.27
C THR A 156 4.46 -11.16 6.32
N VAL A 157 3.74 -11.24 5.20
CA VAL A 157 2.51 -12.05 5.12
C VAL A 157 2.82 -13.54 5.16
N ALA A 158 3.89 -13.99 4.48
CA ALA A 158 4.33 -15.38 4.53
C ALA A 158 4.71 -15.81 5.95
N LEU A 159 5.55 -15.02 6.64
CA LEU A 159 5.97 -15.30 8.02
C LEU A 159 4.80 -15.38 8.99
N SER A 160 3.78 -14.52 8.83
CA SER A 160 2.59 -14.54 9.70
C SER A 160 1.69 -15.77 9.52
N ARG A 161 1.89 -16.57 8.45
CA ARG A 161 1.15 -17.82 8.21
C ARG A 161 1.86 -19.05 8.78
N GLU A 162 3.15 -18.93 9.10
CA GLU A 162 3.98 -20.03 9.61
C GLU A 162 3.94 -20.13 11.16
N VAL A 163 3.37 -19.12 11.83
CA VAL A 163 3.21 -19.04 13.29
C VAL A 163 1.76 -19.28 13.67
#